data_AF-A0A960BL49-F1
#
_entry.id   AF-A0A960BL49-F1
#
_cell.length_a   1.000
_cell.length_b   1.000
_cell.length_c   1.000
_cell.angle_alpha   90.00
_cell.angle_beta   90.00
_cell.angle_gamma   90.00
#
_symmetry.space_group_name_H-M   'P 1'
#
loop_
_entity.id
_entity.type
_entity.pdbx_description
1 polymer ?
#
loop_
_entity_poly.entity_id
_entity_poly.type
_entity_poly.pdbx_seq_one_letter_code
_entity_poly.pdbx_strand_id
1 'polypeptide(L)'
;MPQQPLAQVPKDAVWQWQDHGACREVDESLFFHPPNERGLARIRRDRAAKAVCARCPVRIECADYAVRSREPYGVWGGLTEEDRERIYARIAIAEYPRQRGEGARMCAGEIAEAVSPSALGLAN
;
A
#
# COMPACT_ATOMS: atom_id res chain seq x y z
N MET A 1 12.53 4.25 -1.12
CA MET A 1 11.67 4.91 -0.11
C MET A 1 11.03 6.13 -0.76
N PRO A 2 9.76 6.47 -0.47
CA PRO A 2 9.02 7.44 -1.29
C PRO A 2 9.76 8.78 -1.36
N GLN A 3 9.88 9.31 -2.58
CA GLN A 3 10.51 10.61 -2.91
C GLN A 3 9.62 11.81 -2.54
N GLN A 4 8.62 11.63 -1.67
CA GLN A 4 7.78 12.75 -1.23
C GLN A 4 8.59 13.67 -0.31
N PRO A 5 8.43 15.00 -0.40
CA PRO A 5 8.99 15.90 0.59
C PRO A 5 8.48 15.50 1.97
N LEU A 6 9.40 15.25 2.91
CA LEU A 6 9.14 14.91 4.32
C LEU A 6 8.15 15.87 5.03
N ALA A 7 7.84 17.01 4.43
CA ALA A 7 6.85 17.98 4.88
C ALA A 7 5.39 17.46 4.89
N GLN A 8 5.06 16.41 4.13
CA GLN A 8 3.68 15.89 4.09
C GLN A 8 3.42 14.77 5.11
N VAL A 9 4.47 14.17 5.67
CA VAL A 9 4.36 13.08 6.65
C VAL A 9 3.75 13.63 7.97
N PRO A 10 2.70 12.99 8.52
CA PRO A 10 2.19 13.29 9.85
C PRO A 10 3.30 13.26 10.92
N LYS A 11 3.36 14.27 11.80
CA LYS A 11 4.39 14.33 12.87
C LYS A 11 4.25 13.18 13.88
N ASP A 12 3.05 12.62 13.94
CA ASP A 12 2.65 11.44 14.71
C ASP A 12 2.78 10.12 13.91
N ALA A 13 3.28 10.17 12.67
CA ALA A 13 3.70 8.97 11.97
C ALA A 13 4.94 8.43 12.68
N VAL A 14 4.72 7.59 13.68
CA VAL A 14 5.77 6.87 14.37
C VAL A 14 6.40 5.92 13.34
N TRP A 15 7.64 6.21 12.95
CA TRP A 15 8.44 5.51 11.93
C TRP A 15 8.83 4.06 12.28
N GLN A 16 8.11 3.40 13.18
CA GLN A 16 8.55 2.12 13.75
C GLN A 16 8.22 0.94 12.86
N TRP A 17 7.07 0.93 12.18
CA TRP A 17 6.69 -0.23 11.38
C TRP A 17 7.47 -0.30 10.07
N GLN A 18 7.85 0.83 9.46
CA GLN A 18 8.56 0.85 8.18
C GLN A 18 9.92 0.14 8.27
N ASP A 19 10.57 0.15 9.43
CA ASP A 19 11.87 -0.50 9.64
C ASP A 19 11.80 -2.02 9.56
N HIS A 20 10.60 -2.60 9.78
CA HIS A 20 10.34 -4.03 9.64
C HIS A 20 9.83 -4.42 8.25
N GLY A 21 9.82 -3.49 7.30
CA GLY A 21 9.35 -3.72 5.93
C GLY A 21 10.28 -4.63 5.13
N ALA A 22 9.77 -5.78 4.66
CA ALA A 22 10.51 -6.68 3.76
C ALA A 22 10.91 -6.03 2.42
N CYS A 23 10.28 -4.92 2.04
CA CYS A 23 10.65 -4.12 0.87
C CYS A 23 12.06 -3.54 0.95
N ARG A 24 12.65 -3.44 2.15
CA ARG A 24 14.01 -2.92 2.36
C ARG A 24 15.11 -3.88 1.88
N GLU A 25 14.76 -5.14 1.65
CA GLU A 25 15.70 -6.19 1.22
C GLU A 25 15.78 -6.33 -0.31
N VAL A 26 15.01 -5.54 -1.06
CA VAL A 26 14.92 -5.60 -2.52
C VAL A 26 14.97 -4.20 -3.13
N ASP A 27 15.14 -4.13 -4.44
CA ASP A 27 15.21 -2.85 -5.16
C ASP A 27 13.86 -2.11 -5.13
N GLU A 28 13.90 -0.79 -4.91
CA GLU A 28 12.69 0.03 -4.81
C GLU A 28 11.91 0.14 -6.12
N SER A 29 12.59 0.01 -7.27
CA SER A 29 11.95 0.00 -8.60
C SER A 29 10.99 -1.17 -8.78
N LEU A 30 11.08 -2.20 -7.93
CA LEU A 30 10.09 -3.27 -7.89
C LEU A 30 8.71 -2.74 -7.50
N PHE A 31 8.66 -1.78 -6.57
CA PHE A 31 7.40 -1.25 -6.03
C PHE A 31 6.90 -0.05 -6.79
N PHE A 32 7.79 0.73 -7.41
CA PHE A 32 7.46 1.97 -8.11
C PHE A 32 7.80 1.85 -9.59
N HIS A 33 6.77 1.90 -10.44
CA HIS A 33 6.95 1.75 -11.87
C HIS A 33 7.77 2.92 -12.45
N PRO A 34 8.60 2.67 -13.47
CA PRO A 34 9.21 3.76 -14.23
C PRO A 34 8.15 4.47 -15.10
N PRO A 35 8.43 5.70 -15.59
CA PRO A 35 7.55 6.39 -16.52
C PRO A 35 7.24 5.51 -17.74
N ASN A 36 5.97 5.51 -18.17
CA ASN A 36 5.48 4.82 -19.37
C ASN A 36 5.50 3.28 -19.36
N GLU A 37 5.78 2.63 -18.22
CA GLU A 37 5.63 1.18 -18.11
C GLU A 37 4.16 0.75 -18.31
N ARG A 38 3.91 -0.23 -19.19
CA ARG A 38 2.56 -0.74 -19.48
C ARG A 38 2.57 -2.25 -19.80
N GLY A 39 1.37 -2.83 -19.87
CA GLY A 39 1.15 -4.19 -20.34
C GLY A 39 1.81 -5.25 -19.46
N LEU A 40 2.40 -6.28 -20.08
CA LEU A 40 2.97 -7.43 -19.38
C LEU A 40 4.12 -7.05 -18.42
N ALA A 41 4.90 -6.01 -18.73
CA ALA A 41 5.96 -5.54 -17.85
C ALA A 41 5.41 -5.07 -16.50
N ARG A 42 4.39 -4.19 -16.54
CA ARG A 42 3.66 -3.72 -15.35
C ARG A 42 3.08 -4.88 -14.54
N ILE A 43 2.38 -5.80 -15.21
CA ILE A 43 1.76 -6.97 -14.56
C ILE A 43 2.81 -7.85 -13.85
N ARG A 44 3.96 -8.08 -14.47
CA ARG A 44 5.04 -8.89 -13.87
C ARG A 44 5.65 -8.19 -12.66
N ARG A 45 5.93 -6.90 -12.76
CA ARG A 45 6.46 -6.10 -11.65
C ARG A 45 5.49 -6.07 -10.49
N ASP A 46 4.21 -5.78 -10.74
CA ASP A 46 3.18 -5.75 -9.70
C ASP A 46 3.03 -7.11 -9.01
N ARG A 47 3.04 -8.21 -9.76
CA ARG A 47 3.01 -9.57 -9.18
C ARG A 47 4.23 -9.83 -8.28
N ALA A 48 5.42 -9.44 -8.73
CA ALA A 48 6.65 -9.63 -7.96
C ALA A 48 6.67 -8.76 -6.68
N ALA A 49 6.21 -7.50 -6.76
CA ALA A 49 6.04 -6.64 -5.61
C ALA A 49 5.03 -7.20 -4.60
N LYS A 50 3.87 -7.69 -5.08
CA LYS A 50 2.86 -8.34 -4.24
C LYS A 50 3.42 -9.56 -3.50
N ALA A 51 4.26 -10.36 -4.16
CA ALA A 51 4.89 -11.52 -3.53
C ALA A 51 5.80 -11.11 -2.35
N VAL A 52 6.54 -10.00 -2.46
CA VAL A 52 7.34 -9.46 -1.35
C VAL A 52 6.43 -8.95 -0.23
N CYS A 53 5.39 -8.17 -0.56
CA CYS A 53 4.44 -7.66 0.43
C CYS A 53 3.73 -8.78 1.19
N ALA A 54 3.45 -9.90 0.53
CA ALA A 54 2.65 -10.97 1.11
C ALA A 54 3.37 -11.75 2.22
N ARG A 55 4.71 -11.67 2.30
CA ARG A 55 5.53 -12.16 3.43
C ARG A 55 5.97 -11.05 4.41
N CYS A 56 5.55 -9.81 4.19
CA CYS A 56 5.99 -8.66 4.98
C CYS A 56 5.22 -8.59 6.31
N PRO A 57 5.90 -8.49 7.47
CA PRO A 57 5.23 -8.48 8.78
C PRO A 57 4.39 -7.22 9.01
N VAL A 58 4.70 -6.12 8.32
CA VAL A 58 4.02 -4.82 8.45
C VAL A 58 3.12 -4.49 7.26
N ARG A 59 2.66 -5.53 6.55
CA ARG A 59 1.85 -5.41 5.35
C ARG A 59 0.56 -4.62 5.60
N ILE A 60 -0.11 -4.88 6.74
CA ILE A 60 -1.40 -4.27 7.06
C ILE A 60 -1.21 -2.78 7.36
N GLU A 61 -0.22 -2.43 8.17
CA GLU A 61 0.15 -1.05 8.50
C GLU A 61 0.58 -0.27 7.26
N CYS A 62 1.33 -0.91 6.35
CA CYS A 62 1.74 -0.32 5.08
C CYS A 62 0.54 -0.01 4.17
N ALA A 63 -0.42 -0.93 4.08
CA ALA A 63 -1.64 -0.74 3.29
C ALA A 63 -2.56 0.33 3.90
N ASP A 64 -2.72 0.33 5.23
CA ASP A 64 -3.46 1.37 5.96
C ASP A 64 -2.90 2.75 5.67
N TYR A 65 -1.58 2.91 5.83
CA TYR A 65 -0.89 4.15 5.52
C TYR A 65 -1.14 4.61 4.09
N ALA A 66 -1.01 3.72 3.11
CA ALA A 66 -1.14 4.07 1.69
C ALA A 66 -2.56 4.51 1.33
N VAL A 67 -3.57 3.85 1.88
CA VAL A 67 -4.99 4.22 1.68
C VAL A 67 -5.29 5.56 2.34
N ARG A 68 -4.89 5.75 3.60
CA ARG A 68 -5.15 6.99 4.37
C ARG A 68 -4.46 8.22 3.79
N SER A 69 -3.23 8.04 3.32
CA SER A 69 -2.41 9.12 2.75
C SER A 69 -2.69 9.34 1.26
N ARG A 70 -3.56 8.51 0.66
CA ARG A 70 -3.83 8.48 -0.78
C ARG A 70 -2.56 8.43 -1.62
N GLU A 71 -1.68 7.49 -1.28
CA GLU A 71 -0.41 7.33 -1.99
C GLU A 71 -0.68 7.08 -3.49
N PRO A 72 -0.20 7.98 -4.37
CA PRO A 72 -0.65 8.04 -5.76
C PRO A 72 0.01 6.98 -6.65
N TYR A 73 1.15 6.41 -6.23
CA TYR A 73 1.95 5.52 -7.07
C TYR A 73 2.47 4.31 -6.30
N GLY A 74 2.72 3.23 -7.04
CA GLY A 74 3.40 2.04 -6.60
C GLY A 74 2.54 1.04 -5.83
N VAL A 75 3.21 -0.05 -5.42
CA VAL A 75 2.63 -1.15 -4.64
C VAL A 75 2.93 -0.96 -3.15
N TRP A 76 1.88 -0.90 -2.34
CA TRP A 76 1.95 -0.67 -0.89
C TRP A 76 1.16 -1.73 -0.14
N GLY A 77 1.81 -2.45 0.78
CA GLY A 77 1.15 -3.52 1.55
C GLY A 77 0.47 -4.59 0.67
N GLY A 78 0.89 -4.74 -0.59
CA GLY A 78 0.29 -5.66 -1.56
C GLY A 78 -0.82 -5.05 -2.43
N LEU A 79 -1.15 -3.77 -2.25
CA LEU A 79 -2.13 -3.05 -3.06
C LEU A 79 -1.44 -2.27 -4.18
N THR A 80 -1.84 -2.50 -5.44
CA THR A 80 -1.49 -1.60 -6.55
C THR A 80 -2.28 -0.29 -6.47
N GLU A 81 -1.98 0.66 -7.36
CA GLU A 81 -2.81 1.85 -7.55
C GLU A 81 -4.27 1.47 -7.85
N GLU A 82 -4.47 0.51 -8.76
CA GLU A 82 -5.81 0.05 -9.16
C GLU A 82 -6.56 -0.64 -8.01
N ASP A 83 -5.86 -1.37 -7.14
CA ASP A 83 -6.46 -1.96 -5.94
C ASP A 83 -6.92 -0.86 -4.97
N ARG A 84 -6.09 0.17 -4.76
CA ARG A 84 -6.43 1.31 -3.90
C ARG A 84 -7.58 2.14 -4.47
N GLU A 85 -7.67 2.34 -5.79
CA GLU A 85 -8.81 3.03 -6.41
C GLU A 85 -10.15 2.31 -6.15
N ARG A 86 -10.16 0.96 -6.17
CA ARG A 86 -11.36 0.19 -5.81
C ARG A 86 -11.76 0.37 -4.35
N ILE A 87 -10.77 0.46 -3.46
CA ILE A 87 -10.99 0.75 -2.04
C ILE A 87 -11.55 2.17 -1.88
N TYR A 88 -10.93 3.17 -2.52
CA TYR A 88 -11.42 4.56 -2.48
C TYR A 88 -12.84 4.69 -3.01
N ALA A 89 -13.20 3.98 -4.09
CA ALA A 89 -14.56 4.00 -4.62
C ALA A 89 -15.59 3.44 -3.62
N ARG A 90 -15.24 2.39 -2.86
CA ARG A 90 -16.11 1.80 -1.83
C ARG A 90 -16.23 2.69 -0.60
N ILE A 91 -15.13 3.29 -0.17
CA ILE A 91 -15.06 4.15 1.01
C ILE A 91 -15.66 5.54 0.75
N ALA A 92 -15.49 6.10 -0.45
CA ALA A 92 -16.05 7.40 -0.83
C ALA A 92 -17.58 7.40 -0.81
N ILE A 93 -18.22 6.23 -0.87
CA ILE A 93 -19.65 6.05 -0.68
C ILE A 93 -20.06 6.26 0.80
N ALA A 94 -19.13 6.25 1.77
CA ALA A 94 -19.40 6.15 3.20
C ALA A 94 -18.70 7.16 4.15
N GLU A 95 -18.28 8.36 3.68
CA GLU A 95 -17.63 9.42 4.50
C GLU A 95 -16.19 9.10 4.96
N TYR A 96 -15.19 9.76 4.35
CA TYR A 96 -13.82 9.78 4.86
C TYR A 96 -13.57 11.07 5.66
N PRO A 97 -13.19 11.01 6.95
CA PRO A 97 -12.80 12.20 7.68
C PRO A 97 -11.53 12.79 7.06
N ARG A 98 -11.56 14.09 6.73
CA ARG A 98 -10.40 14.82 6.20
C ARG A 98 -9.32 15.10 7.26
N GLN A 99 -9.52 14.68 8.51
CA GLN A 99 -8.61 14.95 9.61
C GLN A 99 -7.50 13.88 9.69
N ARG A 100 -6.27 14.38 9.71
CA ARG A 100 -5.02 13.60 9.86
C ARG A 100 -5.08 12.80 11.16
N GLY A 101 -4.86 11.48 11.09
CA GLY A 101 -4.74 10.62 12.29
C GLY A 101 -5.98 9.80 12.65
N GLU A 102 -7.18 10.19 12.19
CA GLU A 102 -8.44 9.56 12.64
C GLU A 102 -8.86 8.30 11.86
N GLY A 103 -8.20 8.01 10.74
CA GLY A 103 -8.50 6.88 9.86
C GLY A 103 -8.09 5.49 10.37
N ALA A 104 -7.95 5.28 11.68
CA ALA A 104 -7.50 4.01 12.24
C ALA A 104 -8.65 3.08 12.70
N ARG A 105 -9.92 3.50 12.64
CA ARG A 105 -11.05 2.68 13.10
C ARG A 105 -12.11 2.34 12.07
N MET A 106 -12.11 2.95 10.90
CA MET A 106 -13.03 2.62 9.81
C MET A 106 -12.22 2.03 8.66
N CYS A 107 -12.55 0.80 8.25
CA CYS A 107 -11.92 -0.01 7.18
C CYS A 107 -10.76 -0.95 7.53
N ALA A 108 -10.37 -1.14 8.80
CA ALA A 108 -9.34 -2.12 9.16
C ALA A 108 -9.68 -3.55 8.63
N GLY A 109 -10.96 -3.93 8.64
CA GLY A 109 -11.42 -5.19 8.05
C GLY A 109 -11.34 -5.24 6.52
N GLU A 110 -11.71 -4.17 5.81
CA GLU A 110 -11.62 -4.13 4.35
C GLU A 110 -10.16 -4.14 3.87
N ILE A 111 -9.27 -3.43 4.58
CA ILE A 111 -7.84 -3.40 4.28
C ILE A 111 -7.23 -4.77 4.57
N ALA A 112 -7.50 -5.37 5.73
CA ALA A 112 -7.01 -6.69 6.09
C ALA A 112 -7.42 -7.77 5.09
N GLU A 113 -8.67 -7.72 4.60
CA GLU A 113 -9.17 -8.64 3.58
C GLU A 113 -8.47 -8.41 2.23
N ALA A 114 -8.36 -7.16 1.78
CA ALA A 114 -7.73 -6.79 0.52
C ALA A 114 -6.24 -7.17 0.45
N VAL A 115 -5.56 -7.24 1.60
CA VAL A 115 -4.15 -7.64 1.70
C VAL A 115 -3.97 -9.07 2.23
N SER A 116 -5.04 -9.85 2.35
CA SER A 116 -4.93 -11.24 2.81
C SER A 116 -4.01 -12.05 1.88
N PRO A 117 -3.32 -13.10 2.38
CA PRO A 117 -2.52 -13.97 1.52
C PRO A 117 -3.30 -14.51 0.33
N SER A 118 -4.57 -14.86 0.53
CA SER A 118 -5.48 -15.30 -0.53
C SER A 118 -5.72 -14.21 -1.58
N ALA A 119 -5.99 -12.96 -1.16
CA ALA A 119 -6.19 -11.83 -2.07
C ALA A 119 -4.93 -11.46 -2.87
N LEU A 120 -3.75 -11.71 -2.30
CA LEU A 120 -2.45 -11.51 -2.97
C LEU A 120 -2.03 -12.70 -3.84
N GLY A 121 -2.85 -13.75 -3.93
CA GLY A 121 -2.57 -14.93 -4.75
C GLY A 121 -1.51 -15.86 -4.16
N LEU A 122 -1.37 -15.89 -2.82
CA LEU A 122 -0.52 -16.83 -2.08
C LEU A 122 -1.28 -18.04 -1.49
N ALA A 123 -2.59 -18.16 -1.71
CA ALA A 123 -3.29 -19.38 -1.33
C ALA A 123 -2.90 -20.52 -2.29
N ASN A 124 -2.34 -21.60 -1.73
CA ASN A 124 -2.22 -22.90 -2.40
C ASN A 124 -3.57 -23.41 -2.88
#